data_AF-A0A9D2D6X5-F1
#
_entry.id   AF-A0A9D2D6X5-F1
#
_cell.length_a   1.000
_cell.length_b   1.000
_cell.length_c   1.000
_cell.angle_alpha   90.00
_cell.angle_beta   90.00
_cell.angle_gamma   90.00
#
_symmetry.space_group_name_H-M   'P 1'
#
loop_
_entity.id
_entity.type
_entity.pdbx_description
1 polymer ?
#
loop_
_entity_poly.entity_id
_entity_poly.type
_entity_poly.pdbx_seq_one_letter_code
_entity_poly.pdbx_strand_id
1 'polypeptide(L)'
;MVEYKYDAWGNHAVLDANGADIASATHIGNLNPFRYRGYYYDTETGLYFLKTRYYDPEVGRFITIDDISYIDPETINGLNLYAYCGNNPVMRVDENGNAWWEWLVGALLVIAVTAAVVVTAEAAA
;
A
#
# COMPACT_ATOMS: atom_id res chain seq x y z
N MET A 1 17.51 -18.41 -7.90
CA MET A 1 17.17 -17.20 -7.13
C MET A 1 16.23 -16.36 -7.98
N VAL A 2 15.29 -15.65 -7.36
CA VAL A 2 14.39 -14.71 -8.04
C VAL A 2 14.57 -13.37 -7.36
N GLU A 3 14.73 -12.31 -8.16
CA GLU A 3 14.81 -10.94 -7.67
C GLU A 3 13.63 -10.14 -8.23
N TYR A 4 13.02 -9.30 -7.39
CA TYR A 4 11.98 -8.37 -7.81
C TYR A 4 12.53 -6.96 -7.67
N LYS A 5 12.50 -6.19 -8.76
CA LYS A 5 12.81 -4.76 -8.75
C LYS A 5 11.55 -3.97 -8.92
N TYR A 6 11.45 -2.85 -8.20
CA TYR A 6 10.31 -1.95 -8.24
C TYR A 6 10.79 -0.52 -8.48
N ASP A 7 9.99 0.26 -9.21
CA ASP A 7 10.10 1.71 -9.19
C ASP A 7 9.30 2.32 -8.00
N ALA A 8 9.25 3.65 -7.94
CA ALA A 8 8.55 4.37 -6.87
C ALA A 8 7.03 4.13 -6.85
N TRP A 9 6.43 3.72 -7.97
CA TRP A 9 4.99 3.54 -8.15
C TRP A 9 4.60 2.05 -8.21
N GLY A 10 5.56 1.14 -8.04
CA GLY A 10 5.29 -0.29 -7.99
C GLY A 10 5.26 -0.99 -9.35
N ASN A 11 5.67 -0.31 -10.43
CA ASN A 11 6.05 -1.01 -11.66
C ASN A 11 7.23 -1.91 -11.34
N HIS A 12 7.25 -3.11 -11.90
CA HIS A 12 8.20 -4.12 -11.46
C HIS A 12 8.78 -4.95 -12.59
N ALA A 13 9.95 -5.53 -12.31
CA ALA A 13 10.60 -6.55 -13.13
C ALA A 13 10.91 -7.78 -12.27
N VAL A 14 10.68 -8.96 -12.83
CA VAL A 14 11.00 -10.25 -12.20
C VAL A 14 12.24 -10.81 -12.88
N LEU A 15 13.35 -10.87 -12.14
CA LEU A 15 14.67 -11.15 -12.67
C LEU A 15 15.21 -12.50 -12.17
N ASP A 16 16.00 -13.15 -13.03
CA ASP A 16 16.77 -14.35 -12.69
C ASP A 16 18.06 -14.01 -11.92
N ALA A 17 18.86 -15.04 -11.60
CA ALA A 17 20.12 -14.87 -10.88
C ALA A 17 21.19 -14.06 -11.65
N ASN A 18 21.03 -13.87 -12.96
CA ASN A 18 21.92 -13.10 -13.81
C ASN A 18 21.40 -11.68 -14.07
N GLY A 19 20.24 -11.32 -13.51
CA GLY A 19 19.59 -10.03 -13.71
C GLY A 19 18.82 -9.91 -15.03
N ALA A 20 18.54 -11.02 -15.71
CA ALA A 20 17.72 -11.05 -16.92
C ALA A 20 16.23 -11.24 -16.59
N ASP A 21 15.34 -10.67 -17.40
CA ASP A 21 13.89 -10.81 -17.23
C ASP A 21 13.46 -12.27 -17.38
N ILE A 22 12.63 -12.73 -16.45
CA ILE A 22 12.01 -14.04 -16.49
C ILE A 22 10.76 -13.99 -17.36
N ALA A 23 10.88 -14.39 -18.63
CA ALA A 23 9.77 -14.36 -19.59
C ALA A 23 8.70 -15.45 -19.37
N SER A 24 9.04 -16.54 -18.68
CA SER A 24 8.11 -17.66 -18.49
C SER A 24 7.03 -17.33 -17.45
N ALA A 25 5.76 -17.26 -17.89
CA ALA A 25 4.62 -17.00 -17.00
C ALA A 25 4.44 -18.08 -15.90
N THR A 26 4.90 -19.31 -16.15
CA THR A 26 4.80 -20.43 -15.20
C THR A 26 6.00 -20.52 -14.25
N HIS A 27 6.98 -19.62 -14.37
CA HIS A 27 8.08 -19.56 -13.44
C HIS A 27 7.59 -19.10 -12.05
N ILE A 28 8.15 -19.66 -10.97
CA ILE A 28 7.76 -19.35 -9.58
C ILE A 28 7.75 -17.85 -9.25
N GLY A 29 8.63 -17.07 -9.90
CA GLY A 29 8.67 -15.61 -9.75
C GLY A 29 7.44 -14.90 -10.33
N ASN A 30 6.95 -15.38 -11.48
CA ASN A 30 5.75 -14.82 -12.11
C ASN A 30 4.47 -15.40 -11.52
N LEU A 31 4.52 -16.60 -10.94
CA LEU A 31 3.39 -17.20 -10.22
C LEU A 31 3.13 -16.56 -8.86
N ASN A 32 4.09 -15.83 -8.29
CA ASN A 32 3.89 -15.17 -7.01
C ASN A 32 2.91 -13.98 -7.17
N PRO A 33 1.72 -14.05 -6.53
CA PRO A 33 0.76 -12.96 -6.61
C PRO A 33 1.09 -11.82 -5.64
N PHE A 34 1.87 -12.05 -4.58
CA PHE A 34 2.19 -11.02 -3.59
C PHE A 34 3.46 -10.29 -4.01
N ARG A 35 3.33 -9.02 -4.38
CA ARG A 35 4.41 -8.22 -4.98
C ARG A 35 4.60 -6.90 -4.23
N TYR A 36 4.53 -5.78 -4.93
CA TYR A 36 4.80 -4.45 -4.36
C TYR A 36 4.07 -4.27 -3.03
N ARG A 37 4.83 -4.02 -1.96
CA ARG A 37 4.33 -3.79 -0.59
C ARG A 37 3.43 -4.92 -0.03
N GLY A 38 3.51 -6.12 -0.59
CA GLY A 38 2.68 -7.25 -0.21
C GLY A 38 1.26 -7.23 -0.81
N TYR A 39 0.97 -6.30 -1.72
CA TYR A 39 -0.31 -6.28 -2.44
C TYR A 39 -0.45 -7.47 -3.37
N TYR A 40 -1.70 -7.88 -3.60
CA TYR A 40 -2.01 -8.89 -4.59
C TYR A 40 -1.94 -8.29 -5.99
N TYR A 41 -1.01 -8.74 -6.82
CA TYR A 41 -0.88 -8.35 -8.21
C TYR A 41 -1.65 -9.31 -9.10
N ASP A 42 -2.63 -8.76 -9.81
CA ASP A 42 -3.35 -9.46 -10.85
C ASP A 42 -2.56 -9.37 -12.16
N THR A 43 -2.01 -10.51 -12.58
CA THR A 43 -1.19 -10.60 -13.80
C THR A 43 -1.97 -10.44 -15.09
N GLU A 44 -3.29 -10.64 -15.08
CA GLU A 44 -4.13 -10.46 -16.26
C GLU A 44 -4.38 -8.98 -16.55
N THR A 45 -4.61 -8.19 -15.49
CA THR A 45 -4.93 -6.76 -15.60
C THR A 45 -3.72 -5.84 -15.43
N GLY A 46 -2.66 -6.32 -14.78
CA GLY A 46 -1.51 -5.49 -14.42
C GLY A 46 -1.74 -4.59 -13.19
N LEU A 47 -2.80 -4.85 -12.44
CA LEU A 47 -3.22 -4.01 -11.32
C LEU A 47 -2.92 -4.66 -9.96
N TYR A 48 -2.75 -3.82 -8.94
CA TYR A 48 -2.66 -4.26 -7.56
C TYR A 48 -4.00 -4.14 -6.85
N PHE A 49 -4.46 -5.21 -6.21
CA PHE A 49 -5.61 -5.16 -5.32
C PHE A 49 -5.18 -4.85 -3.89
N LEU A 50 -5.63 -3.72 -3.37
CA LEU A 50 -5.35 -3.24 -2.02
C LEU A 50 -6.58 -3.41 -1.13
N LYS A 51 -7.19 -4.60 -1.12
CA LYS A 51 -8.37 -4.99 -0.31
C LYS A 51 -9.70 -4.29 -0.65
N THR A 52 -9.71 -2.98 -0.88
CA THR A 52 -10.91 -2.20 -1.20
C THR A 52 -10.95 -1.76 -2.65
N ARG A 53 -9.78 -1.44 -3.23
CA ARG A 53 -9.65 -0.87 -4.58
C ARG A 53 -8.48 -1.45 -5.36
N TYR A 54 -8.59 -1.33 -6.68
CA TYR A 54 -7.51 -1.63 -7.61
C TYR A 54 -6.66 -0.39 -7.89
N TYR A 55 -5.35 -0.57 -7.77
CA TYR A 55 -4.31 0.42 -8.01
C TYR A 55 -3.56 0.09 -9.30
N ASP A 56 -3.42 1.10 -10.15
CA ASP A 56 -2.66 1.04 -11.39
C ASP A 56 -1.25 1.63 -11.15
N PRO A 57 -0.18 0.82 -11.19
CA PRO A 57 1.18 1.29 -11.02
C PRO A 57 1.74 2.07 -12.24
N GLU A 58 1.20 1.84 -13.44
CA GLU A 58 1.62 2.52 -14.67
C GLU A 58 1.13 3.98 -14.64
N VAL A 59 -0.11 4.19 -14.20
CA VAL A 59 -0.70 5.53 -14.06
C VAL A 59 -0.40 6.17 -12.69
N GLY A 60 -0.05 5.36 -11.69
CA GLY A 60 0.28 5.81 -10.35
C GLY A 60 -0.94 6.20 -9.50
N ARG A 61 -2.10 5.57 -9.72
CA ARG A 61 -3.36 5.93 -9.03
C ARG A 61 -4.36 4.79 -8.99
N PHE A 62 -5.37 4.91 -8.12
CA PHE A 62 -6.50 3.98 -8.12
C PHE A 62 -7.34 4.16 -9.39
N ILE A 63 -7.97 3.08 -9.85
CA ILE A 63 -8.88 3.13 -11.02
C ILE A 63 -10.31 3.51 -10.64
N THR A 64 -10.62 3.52 -9.35
CA THR A 64 -11.91 3.97 -8.78
C THR A 64 -11.67 5.03 -7.70
N ILE A 65 -12.68 5.88 -7.46
CA ILE A 65 -12.64 6.83 -6.35
C ILE A 65 -12.63 6.11 -5.00
N ASP A 66 -12.05 6.77 -4.00
CA ASP A 66 -12.26 6.46 -2.59
C ASP A 66 -13.67 6.88 -2.14
N ASP A 67 -14.03 6.51 -0.92
CA ASP A 67 -15.24 7.05 -0.28
C ASP A 67 -15.17 8.59 -0.18
N ILE A 68 -16.30 9.25 -0.43
CA ILE A 68 -16.39 10.71 -0.41
C ILE A 68 -16.10 11.31 0.99
N SER A 69 -16.18 10.51 2.05
CA SER A 69 -15.81 10.93 3.41
C SER A 69 -14.32 11.23 3.59
N TYR A 70 -13.46 10.77 2.67
CA TYR A 70 -12.03 11.12 2.66
C TYR A 70 -11.72 12.45 1.99
N ILE A 71 -12.72 13.17 1.48
CA ILE A 71 -12.52 14.52 0.95
C ILE A 71 -12.01 15.43 2.07
N ASP A 72 -10.85 16.02 1.85
CA ASP A 72 -10.22 16.97 2.76
C ASP A 72 -9.79 18.24 2.01
N PRO A 73 -10.62 19.30 2.03
CA PRO A 73 -10.30 20.55 1.36
C PRO A 73 -9.09 21.30 1.94
N GLU A 74 -8.67 20.97 3.15
CA GLU A 74 -7.57 21.65 3.84
C GLU A 74 -6.19 21.14 3.39
N THR A 75 -6.13 19.99 2.71
CA THR A 75 -4.88 19.40 2.26
C THR A 75 -4.72 19.41 0.74
N ILE A 76 -3.45 19.54 0.29
CA ILE A 76 -3.10 19.71 -1.13
C ILE A 76 -3.59 18.57 -2.06
N ASN A 77 -3.82 17.38 -1.51
CA ASN A 77 -4.31 16.21 -2.27
C ASN A 77 -5.68 15.72 -1.78
N GLY A 78 -6.30 16.36 -0.79
CA GLY A 78 -7.49 15.81 -0.13
C GLY A 78 -8.75 15.85 -0.99
N LEU A 79 -8.77 16.59 -2.11
CA LEU A 79 -9.87 16.52 -3.09
C LEU A 79 -9.68 15.42 -4.15
N ASN A 80 -8.50 14.78 -4.21
CA ASN A 80 -8.20 13.77 -5.22
C ASN A 80 -8.42 12.35 -4.69
N LEU A 81 -9.64 11.84 -4.86
CA LEU A 81 -10.04 10.50 -4.40
C LEU A 81 -9.40 9.34 -5.17
N TYR A 82 -8.62 9.60 -6.22
CA TYR A 82 -7.84 8.59 -6.93
C TYR A 82 -6.40 8.49 -6.46
N ALA A 83 -5.94 9.40 -5.58
CA ALA A 83 -4.54 9.51 -5.22
C ALA A 83 -4.06 8.28 -4.42
N TYR A 84 -2.97 7.67 -4.88
CA TYR A 84 -2.24 6.68 -4.11
C TYR A 84 -1.19 7.35 -3.22
N CYS A 85 -1.14 7.00 -1.93
CA CYS A 85 -0.15 7.51 -0.98
C CYS A 85 -0.04 9.06 -0.93
N GLY A 86 -1.11 9.78 -1.27
CA GLY A 86 -1.09 11.23 -1.42
C GLY A 86 0.05 11.73 -2.32
N ASN A 87 0.31 11.05 -3.44
CA ASN A 87 1.37 11.31 -4.40
C ASN A 87 2.81 11.23 -3.85
N ASN A 88 3.02 10.53 -2.72
CA ASN A 88 4.36 10.28 -2.19
C ASN A 88 4.53 8.80 -1.80
N PRO A 89 4.52 7.89 -2.79
CA PRO A 89 4.59 6.44 -2.56
C PRO A 89 5.96 5.96 -2.08
N VAL A 90 7.01 6.79 -2.10
CA VAL A 90 8.32 6.44 -1.52
C VAL A 90 8.27 6.55 0.01
N MET A 91 7.67 7.63 0.53
CA MET A 91 7.63 7.91 1.97
C MET A 91 6.38 7.39 2.67
N ARG A 92 5.33 7.06 1.93
CA ARG A 92 4.02 6.64 2.49
C ARG A 92 3.61 5.26 2.00
N VAL A 93 2.73 4.64 2.78
CA VAL A 93 2.17 3.32 2.53
C VAL A 93 0.66 3.40 2.73
N ASP A 94 -0.10 2.80 1.83
CA ASP A 94 -1.53 2.59 1.99
C ASP A 94 -1.79 1.09 2.13
N GLU A 95 -2.20 0.66 3.32
CA GLU A 95 -2.31 -0.76 3.66
C GLU A 95 -3.62 -1.40 3.18
N ASN A 96 -4.64 -0.57 2.98
CA ASN A 96 -6.03 -1.01 2.81
C ASN A 96 -6.69 -0.39 1.58
N GLY A 97 -5.93 0.34 0.77
CA GLY A 97 -6.46 0.99 -0.41
C GLY A 97 -7.37 2.16 -0.04
N ASN A 98 -7.13 2.87 1.06
CA ASN A 98 -7.91 4.03 1.50
C ASN A 98 -6.95 5.20 1.80
N ALA A 99 -7.16 5.94 2.88
CA ALA A 99 -6.21 6.95 3.31
C ALA A 99 -4.93 6.32 3.90
N TRP A 100 -3.77 6.70 3.35
CA TRP A 100 -2.44 6.27 3.81
C TRP A 100 -2.12 6.58 5.28
N TRP A 101 -2.88 7.46 5.93
CA TRP A 101 -2.67 7.87 7.32
C TRP A 101 -3.51 7.08 8.34
N GLU A 102 -4.41 6.20 7.90
CA GLU A 102 -5.30 5.45 8.82
C GLU A 102 -4.54 4.65 9.88
N TRP A 103 -3.42 4.04 9.50
CA TRP A 103 -2.58 3.27 10.42
C TRP A 103 -2.02 4.15 11.56
N LEU A 104 -1.76 5.45 11.32
CA LEU A 104 -1.29 6.38 12.35
C LEU A 104 -2.35 6.57 13.44
N VAL A 105 -3.62 6.65 13.06
CA VAL A 105 -4.73 6.77 14.00
C VAL A 105 -4.83 5.51 14.86
N GLY A 106 -4.75 4.33 14.24
CA GLY A 106 -4.72 3.05 14.96
C GLY A 106 -3.57 2.97 15.96
N ALA A 107 -2.36 3.35 15.54
CA ALA A 107 -1.17 3.37 16.40
C ALA A 107 -1.32 4.33 17.59
N LEU A 108 -1.82 5.54 17.37
CA LEU A 108 -2.05 6.54 18.43
C LEU A 108 -3.09 6.06 19.45
N LEU A 109 -4.18 5.42 18.99
CA LEU A 109 -5.19 4.86 19.87
C LEU A 109 -4.63 3.75 20.76
N VAL A 110 -3.80 2.85 20.21
CA VAL A 110 -3.14 1.80 21.00
C VAL A 110 -2.23 2.42 22.07
N ILE A 111 -1.43 3.43 21.72
CA ILE A 111 -0.55 4.13 22.67
C ILE A 111 -1.37 4.82 23.78
N ALA A 112 -2.47 5.49 23.44
CA ALA A 112 -3.31 6.16 24.41
C ALA A 112 -3.95 5.17 25.40
N VAL A 113 -4.43 4.02 24.90
CA VAL A 113 -5.04 2.97 25.72
C VAL A 113 -4.00 2.34 26.65
N THR A 114 -2.81 2.02 26.17
CA THR A 114 -1.76 1.43 27.02
C THR A 114 -1.30 2.39 28.09
N ALA A 115 -1.12 3.67 27.77
CA ALA A 115 -0.78 4.71 28.75
C ALA A 115 -1.86 4.84 29.83
N ALA A 116 -3.14 4.86 29.45
CA ALA A 116 -4.25 4.94 30.40
C ALA A 116 -4.29 3.73 31.35
N VAL A 117 -4.11 2.52 30.81
CA VAL A 117 -4.07 1.28 31.62
C VAL A 117 -2.92 1.32 32.63
N VAL A 118 -1.73 1.76 32.23
CA VAL A 118 -0.57 1.89 33.14
C VAL A 118 -0.85 2.89 34.25
N VAL A 119 -1.38 4.08 33.93
CA VAL A 119 -1.72 5.10 34.93
C VAL A 119 -2.76 4.58 35.93
N THR A 120 -3.78 3.85 35.47
CA THR A 120 -4.78 3.26 36.37
C THR A 120 -4.22 2.14 37.23
N ALA A 121 -3.25 1.37 36.72
CA ALA A 121 -2.60 0.31 37.48
C ALA A 121 -1.68 0.88 38.58
N GLU A 122 -0.95 1.97 38.29
CA GLU A 122 -0.16 2.69 39.28
C GLU A 122 -1.03 3.40 40.33
N ALA A 123 -2.18 3.96 39.93
CA ALA A 123 -3.11 4.58 40.87
C ALA A 123 -3.82 3.56 41.79
N ALA A 124 -3.82 2.27 41.43
CA ALA A 124 -4.42 1.19 42.21
C ALA A 124 -3.40 0.41 43.08
N ALA A 125 -2.11 0.75 43.00
CA ALA A 125 -1.02 0.16 43.78
C ALA A 125 -0.66 1.02 45.01
#